data_AF-A0A9Q1IRC8-F1
#
_entry.id   AF-A0A9Q1IRC8-F1
#
_cell.length_a   1.000
_cell.length_b   1.000
_cell.length_c   1.000
_cell.angle_alpha   90.00
_cell.angle_beta   90.00
_cell.angle_gamma   90.00
#
_symmetry.space_group_name_H-M   'P 1'
#
loop_
_entity.id
_entity.type
_entity.pdbx_description
1 polymer ?
#
loop_
_entity_poly.entity_id
_entity_poly.type
_entity_poly.pdbx_seq_one_letter_code
_entity_poly.pdbx_strand_id
1 'polypeptide(L)'
;MLLILLMLLILTVRWPLLQRLLHSPSDVSSDEPRAHLLASSNWSTQKSLFSERWREERPRLVNTIVAQENVATHICQQCGSTPAAVRCCDCRPRHFFCAECDVSMHTRHVLHNRDAMTAGFFQPLPPTTCVVDKALSHCVHLVPVEMPDKICGCPPESLRVNSGKAVAVVTMNGRHDVSKPELSCEACQATWMT
;
A
#
# COMPACT_ATOMS: atom_id res chain seq x y z
N MET A 1 -26.54 -12.48 9.40
CA MET A 1 -25.09 -12.43 9.69
C MET A 1 -24.21 -12.70 8.47
N LEU A 2 -24.55 -13.68 7.60
CA LEU A 2 -23.75 -13.97 6.39
C LEU A 2 -23.71 -12.82 5.36
N LEU A 3 -24.79 -12.04 5.24
CA LEU A 3 -24.88 -10.87 4.33
C LEU A 3 -24.02 -9.68 4.78
N ILE A 4 -23.80 -9.50 6.09
CA ILE A 4 -22.95 -8.42 6.63
C ILE A 4 -21.47 -8.76 6.39
N LEU A 5 -21.09 -10.02 6.56
CA LEU A 5 -19.76 -10.52 6.19
C LEU A 5 -19.51 -10.44 4.67
N LEU A 6 -20.51 -10.69 3.83
CA LEU A 6 -20.38 -10.53 2.37
C LEU A 6 -20.25 -9.05 1.96
N MET A 7 -20.99 -8.14 2.60
CA MET A 7 -20.87 -6.70 2.34
C MET A 7 -19.54 -6.13 2.86
N LEU A 8 -19.02 -6.63 3.98
CA LEU A 8 -17.69 -6.26 4.47
C LEU A 8 -16.58 -6.78 3.56
N LEU A 9 -16.66 -8.01 3.06
CA LEU A 9 -15.73 -8.54 2.04
C LEU A 9 -15.80 -7.78 0.71
N ILE A 10 -16.99 -7.33 0.32
CA ILE A 10 -17.16 -6.48 -0.87
C ILE A 10 -16.58 -5.08 -0.60
N LEU A 11 -16.69 -4.49 0.59
CA LEU A 11 -16.17 -3.14 0.85
C LEU A 11 -14.65 -3.11 1.06
N THR A 12 -14.06 -4.14 1.67
CA THR A 12 -12.61 -4.18 1.94
C THR A 12 -11.77 -4.51 0.71
N VAL A 13 -12.28 -5.34 -0.21
CA VAL A 13 -11.56 -5.71 -1.45
C VAL A 13 -11.84 -4.73 -2.59
N ARG A 14 -13.01 -4.08 -2.60
CA ARG A 14 -13.44 -3.22 -3.72
C ARG A 14 -12.99 -1.77 -3.60
N TRP A 15 -12.63 -1.27 -2.43
CA TRP A 15 -12.17 0.13 -2.29
C TRP A 15 -10.82 0.41 -2.99
N PRO A 16 -9.77 -0.41 -2.78
CA PRO A 16 -8.51 -0.24 -3.52
C PRO A 16 -8.69 -0.48 -5.03
N LEU A 17 -9.58 -1.43 -5.39
CA LEU A 17 -9.91 -1.75 -6.78
C LEU A 17 -10.64 -0.60 -7.49
N LEU A 18 -11.57 0.06 -6.80
CA LEU A 18 -12.32 1.20 -7.33
C LEU A 18 -11.40 2.41 -7.52
N GLN A 19 -10.49 2.68 -6.57
CA GLN A 19 -9.47 3.71 -6.74
C GLN A 19 -8.58 3.43 -7.95
N ARG A 20 -8.14 2.19 -8.19
CA ARG A 20 -7.33 1.85 -9.37
C ARG A 20 -8.08 1.99 -10.70
N LEU A 21 -9.38 1.68 -10.71
CA LEU A 21 -10.24 1.86 -11.90
C LEU A 21 -10.53 3.35 -12.19
N LEU A 22 -10.66 4.19 -11.17
CA LEU A 22 -10.93 5.63 -11.32
C LEU A 22 -9.72 6.44 -11.85
N HIS A 23 -8.50 5.93 -11.70
CA HIS A 23 -7.26 6.61 -12.14
C HIS A 23 -6.69 6.07 -13.46
N SER A 24 -7.40 5.17 -14.15
CA SER A 24 -7.03 4.75 -15.51
C SER A 24 -7.40 5.85 -16.50
N PRO A 25 -6.53 6.23 -17.45
CA PRO A 25 -6.91 7.15 -18.51
C PRO A 25 -7.92 6.43 -19.42
N SER A 26 -9.16 6.89 -19.39
CA SER A 26 -10.21 6.42 -20.31
C SER A 26 -10.00 7.08 -21.67
N ASP A 27 -9.42 6.37 -22.64
CA ASP A 27 -9.62 6.71 -24.06
C ASP A 27 -11.05 6.30 -24.44
N VAL A 28 -12.02 7.17 -24.12
CA VAL A 28 -13.38 7.07 -24.65
C VAL A 28 -13.45 8.05 -25.82
N SER A 29 -13.22 7.51 -27.01
CA SER A 29 -13.68 8.12 -28.26
C SER A 29 -15.19 8.29 -28.19
N SER A 30 -15.61 9.54 -28.29
CA SER A 30 -16.99 9.98 -28.35
C SER A 30 -17.60 9.56 -29.69
N ASP A 31 -18.34 8.46 -29.73
CA ASP A 31 -19.51 8.30 -30.61
C ASP A 31 -20.24 7.01 -30.25
N GLU A 32 -21.24 7.10 -29.37
CA GLU A 32 -22.34 6.13 -29.33
C GLU A 32 -23.63 6.90 -28.97
N PRO A 33 -24.76 6.66 -29.68
CA PRO A 33 -26.00 7.38 -29.45
C PRO A 33 -26.48 7.21 -28.02
N ARG A 34 -26.78 8.34 -27.40
CA ARG A 34 -27.27 8.52 -26.04
C ARG A 34 -28.65 7.85 -25.85
N ALA A 35 -28.70 6.53 -25.81
CA ALA A 35 -29.88 5.78 -25.37
C ALA A 35 -30.04 6.00 -23.87
N HIS A 36 -30.85 7.01 -23.55
CA HIS A 36 -31.27 7.35 -22.20
C HIS A 36 -31.67 6.07 -21.45
N LEU A 37 -30.97 5.80 -20.35
CA LEU A 37 -31.33 4.83 -19.33
C LEU A 37 -32.73 5.17 -18.80
N LEU A 38 -33.77 4.67 -19.43
CA LEU A 38 -35.08 4.57 -18.80
C LEU A 38 -34.91 3.56 -17.66
N ALA A 39 -34.75 4.07 -16.45
CA ALA A 39 -34.75 3.28 -15.24
C ALA A 39 -36.10 2.55 -15.18
N SER A 40 -36.12 1.27 -15.53
CA SER A 40 -37.29 0.41 -15.35
C SER A 40 -37.71 0.50 -13.89
N SER A 41 -38.96 0.84 -13.60
CA SER A 41 -39.51 0.89 -12.24
C SER A 41 -39.65 -0.51 -11.61
N ASN A 42 -39.38 -1.57 -12.38
CA ASN A 42 -39.41 -2.94 -11.90
C ASN A 42 -38.00 -3.39 -11.44
N TRP A 43 -37.87 -3.59 -10.12
CA TRP A 43 -36.64 -4.07 -9.49
C TRP A 43 -36.11 -5.39 -10.08
N SER A 44 -36.99 -6.31 -10.46
CA SER A 44 -36.56 -7.59 -11.05
C SER A 44 -35.87 -7.38 -12.40
N THR A 45 -36.39 -6.47 -13.23
CA THR A 45 -35.78 -6.07 -14.50
C THR A 45 -34.44 -5.38 -14.29
N GLN A 46 -34.34 -4.47 -13.32
CA GLN A 46 -33.07 -3.81 -12.98
C GLN A 46 -32.00 -4.81 -12.54
N LYS A 47 -32.36 -5.78 -11.69
CA LYS A 47 -31.44 -6.81 -11.20
C LYS A 47 -30.94 -7.70 -12.34
N SER A 48 -31.81 -8.11 -13.26
CA SER A 48 -31.42 -8.91 -14.43
C SER A 48 -30.47 -8.12 -15.35
N LEU A 49 -30.81 -6.87 -15.68
CA LEU A 49 -29.97 -6.00 -16.50
C LEU A 49 -28.59 -5.74 -15.86
N PHE A 50 -28.56 -5.52 -14.55
CA PHE A 50 -27.30 -5.36 -13.82
C PHE A 50 -26.45 -6.63 -13.83
N SER A 51 -27.09 -7.79 -13.62
CA SER A 51 -26.40 -9.08 -13.64
C SER A 51 -25.82 -9.41 -15.02
N GLU A 52 -26.55 -9.07 -16.08
CA GLU A 52 -26.10 -9.25 -17.47
C GLU A 52 -24.92 -8.33 -17.80
N ARG A 53 -25.06 -7.03 -17.53
CA ARG A 53 -23.97 -6.07 -17.71
C ARG A 53 -22.72 -6.44 -16.92
N TRP A 54 -22.89 -6.89 -15.67
CA TRP A 54 -21.77 -7.37 -14.86
C TRP A 54 -21.12 -8.61 -15.48
N ARG A 55 -21.91 -9.57 -15.98
CA ARG A 55 -21.39 -10.77 -16.65
C ARG A 55 -20.61 -10.44 -17.92
N GLU A 56 -21.04 -9.44 -18.68
CA GLU A 56 -20.38 -8.94 -19.89
C GLU A 56 -19.09 -8.16 -19.57
N GLU A 57 -19.13 -7.30 -18.56
CA GLU A 57 -18.03 -6.40 -18.22
C GLU A 57 -16.95 -7.06 -17.35
N ARG A 58 -17.32 -8.06 -16.55
CA ARG A 58 -16.43 -8.75 -15.61
C ARG A 58 -15.15 -9.29 -16.27
N PRO A 59 -15.18 -9.99 -17.43
CA PRO A 59 -13.97 -10.48 -18.08
C PRO A 59 -12.99 -9.35 -18.40
N ARG A 60 -13.48 -8.21 -18.92
CA ARG A 60 -12.64 -7.05 -19.22
C ARG A 60 -11.98 -6.51 -17.95
N LEU A 61 -12.77 -6.27 -16.89
CA LEU A 61 -12.26 -5.78 -15.61
C LEU A 61 -11.21 -6.72 -15.01
N VAL A 62 -11.50 -8.03 -14.97
CA VAL A 62 -10.58 -9.04 -14.45
C VAL A 62 -9.30 -9.07 -15.28
N ASN A 63 -9.39 -9.10 -16.61
CA ASN A 63 -8.22 -9.13 -17.49
C ASN A 63 -7.39 -7.85 -17.36
N THR A 64 -8.02 -6.68 -17.20
CA THR A 64 -7.32 -5.42 -16.93
C THR A 64 -6.57 -5.47 -15.59
N ILE A 65 -7.22 -5.97 -14.53
CA ILE A 65 -6.57 -6.15 -13.22
C ILE A 65 -5.39 -7.12 -13.35
N VAL A 66 -5.59 -8.28 -13.98
CA VAL A 66 -4.53 -9.27 -14.19
C VAL A 66 -3.39 -8.70 -15.02
N ALA A 67 -3.66 -7.89 -16.04
CA ALA A 67 -2.63 -7.22 -16.84
C ALA A 67 -1.88 -6.14 -16.04
N GLN A 68 -2.55 -5.45 -15.12
CA GLN A 68 -1.92 -4.48 -14.20
C GLN A 68 -1.13 -5.15 -13.07
N GLU A 69 -1.53 -6.36 -12.69
CA GLU A 69 -0.79 -7.20 -11.74
C GLU A 69 0.29 -8.05 -12.43
N ASN A 70 0.31 -8.10 -13.76
CA ASN A 70 1.35 -8.81 -14.51
C ASN A 70 2.69 -8.11 -14.26
N VAL A 71 3.58 -8.86 -13.64
CA VAL A 71 4.88 -8.37 -13.26
C VAL A 71 5.85 -8.53 -14.42
N ALA A 72 5.77 -7.63 -15.39
CA ALA A 72 6.95 -7.35 -16.20
C ALA A 72 8.06 -6.87 -15.24
N THR A 73 9.30 -7.35 -15.43
CA THR A 73 10.40 -6.88 -14.58
C THR A 73 10.58 -5.38 -14.81
N HIS A 74 10.23 -4.58 -13.81
CA HIS A 74 10.42 -3.14 -13.84
C HIS A 74 11.84 -2.77 -13.40
N ILE A 75 12.34 -1.63 -13.86
CA ILE A 75 13.55 -1.00 -13.32
C ILE A 75 13.14 -0.05 -12.19
N CYS A 76 13.95 0.01 -11.14
CA CYS A 76 13.75 0.96 -10.06
C CYS A 76 13.66 2.38 -10.61
N GLN A 77 12.59 3.09 -10.28
CA GLN A 77 12.32 4.45 -10.76
C GLN A 77 13.02 5.54 -9.93
N GLN A 78 13.70 5.13 -8.85
CA GLN A 78 14.52 6.00 -8.00
C GLN A 78 15.98 6.03 -8.47
N CYS A 79 16.64 4.88 -8.63
CA CYS A 79 18.03 4.81 -9.09
C CYS A 79 18.21 4.62 -10.60
N GLY A 80 17.19 4.11 -11.30
CA GLY A 80 17.22 3.89 -12.75
C GLY A 80 18.09 2.74 -13.24
N SER A 81 18.74 1.97 -12.35
CA SER A 81 19.76 0.99 -12.74
C SER A 81 19.46 -0.46 -12.34
N THR A 82 18.83 -0.67 -11.18
CA THR A 82 18.59 -2.01 -10.62
C THR A 82 17.13 -2.47 -10.83
N PRO A 83 16.87 -3.78 -10.99
CA PRO A 83 15.51 -4.30 -11.03
C PRO A 83 14.70 -3.89 -9.79
N ALA A 84 13.43 -3.55 -10.00
CA ALA A 84 12.50 -3.26 -8.93
C ALA A 84 12.11 -4.57 -8.24
N ALA A 85 12.16 -4.55 -6.90
CA ALA A 85 11.72 -5.65 -6.05
C ALA A 85 10.43 -5.31 -5.30
N VAL A 86 10.12 -4.01 -5.16
CA VAL A 86 8.99 -3.51 -4.39
C VAL A 86 8.17 -2.54 -5.24
N ARG A 87 6.85 -2.67 -5.15
CA ARG A 87 5.86 -1.70 -5.63
C ARG A 87 5.21 -1.02 -4.42
N CYS A 88 5.26 0.29 -4.34
CA CYS A 88 4.49 1.05 -3.35
C CYS A 88 3.18 1.56 -3.96
N CYS A 89 2.04 1.23 -3.37
CA CYS A 89 0.73 1.65 -3.87
C CYS A 89 0.47 3.15 -3.67
N ASP A 90 1.17 3.77 -2.71
CA ASP A 90 0.94 5.15 -2.30
C ASP A 90 1.95 6.13 -2.93
N CYS A 91 3.15 5.67 -3.30
CA CYS A 91 4.14 6.47 -4.01
C CYS A 91 3.76 6.62 -5.49
N ARG A 92 3.03 7.69 -5.82
CA ARG A 92 2.63 8.01 -7.20
C ARG A 92 3.34 9.28 -7.68
N PRO A 93 3.71 9.38 -8.98
CA PRO A 93 3.55 8.37 -10.03
C PRO A 93 4.63 7.27 -10.01
N ARG A 94 5.74 7.46 -9.28
CA ARG A 94 6.90 6.56 -9.23
C ARG A 94 6.76 5.55 -8.09
N HIS A 95 6.26 4.37 -8.42
CA HIS A 95 5.90 3.33 -7.44
C HIS A 95 6.88 2.15 -7.39
N PHE A 96 7.84 2.04 -8.32
CA PHE A 96 8.75 0.89 -8.39
C PHE A 96 10.13 1.18 -7.79
N PHE A 97 10.52 0.39 -6.80
CA PHE A 97 11.75 0.53 -6.04
C PHE A 97 12.57 -0.77 -6.05
N CYS A 98 13.89 -0.65 -6.13
CA CYS A 98 14.76 -1.75 -5.71
C CYS A 98 14.78 -1.84 -4.18
N ALA A 99 15.36 -2.92 -3.65
CA ALA A 99 15.47 -3.17 -2.21
C ALA A 99 16.05 -1.97 -1.43
N GLU A 100 17.16 -1.41 -1.89
CA GLU A 100 17.85 -0.32 -1.19
C GLU A 100 17.05 1.00 -1.23
N CYS A 101 16.53 1.35 -2.41
CA CYS A 101 15.71 2.55 -2.58
C CYS A 101 14.38 2.44 -1.82
N ASP A 102 13.80 1.24 -1.71
CA ASP A 102 12.61 0.98 -0.88
C ASP A 102 12.88 1.35 0.58
N VAL A 103 13.96 0.83 1.17
CA VAL A 103 14.32 1.13 2.57
C VAL A 103 14.58 2.63 2.75
N SER A 104 15.37 3.25 1.87
CA SER A 104 15.69 4.67 1.97
C SER A 104 14.44 5.57 1.92
N MET A 105 13.44 5.22 1.10
CA MET A 105 12.21 5.99 0.97
C MET A 105 11.22 5.70 2.10
N HIS A 106 11.01 4.42 2.42
CA HIS A 106 9.93 3.99 3.30
C HIS A 106 10.29 4.01 4.79
N THR A 107 11.54 4.29 5.16
CA THR A 107 11.89 4.69 6.54
C THR A 107 11.18 5.97 6.98
N ARG A 108 10.88 6.89 6.04
CA ARG A 108 10.12 8.13 6.29
C ARG A 108 8.63 8.00 6.00
N HIS A 109 8.23 6.92 5.32
CA HIS A 109 6.88 6.67 4.85
C HIS A 109 6.41 5.27 5.26
N VAL A 110 6.59 4.95 6.54
CA VAL A 110 6.39 3.61 7.13
C VAL A 110 4.97 3.07 6.94
N LEU A 111 3.98 3.95 6.86
CA LEU A 111 2.57 3.60 6.73
C LEU A 111 2.11 3.40 5.28
N HIS A 112 3.01 3.52 4.30
CA HIS A 112 2.66 3.24 2.92
C HIS A 112 2.44 1.73 2.69
N ASN A 113 1.46 1.41 1.86
CA ASN A 113 1.16 0.05 1.43
C ASN A 113 2.14 -0.35 0.33
N ARG A 114 2.92 -1.38 0.63
CA ARG A 114 3.96 -1.90 -0.25
C ARG A 114 3.61 -3.33 -0.63
N ASP A 115 4.02 -3.71 -1.83
CA ASP A 115 3.98 -5.08 -2.31
C ASP A 115 5.39 -5.51 -2.70
N ALA A 116 5.79 -6.71 -2.31
CA ALA A 116 6.99 -7.37 -2.82
C ALA A 116 6.66 -8.17 -4.08
N MET A 117 7.61 -8.19 -5.00
CA MET A 117 7.57 -9.05 -6.17
C MET A 117 8.09 -10.45 -5.80
N THR A 118 7.18 -11.39 -5.62
CA THR A 118 7.53 -12.79 -5.30
C THR A 118 7.01 -13.70 -6.40
N ALA A 119 7.92 -14.45 -7.04
CA ALA A 119 7.58 -15.42 -8.10
C ALA A 119 6.70 -14.85 -9.23
N GLY A 120 6.89 -13.57 -9.59
CA GLY A 120 6.13 -12.91 -10.66
C GLY A 120 4.75 -12.40 -10.24
N PHE A 121 4.46 -12.31 -8.94
CA PHE A 121 3.23 -11.71 -8.41
C PHE A 121 3.54 -10.67 -7.34
N PHE A 122 2.69 -9.65 -7.25
CA PHE A 122 2.71 -8.70 -6.14
C PHE A 122 2.04 -9.30 -4.91
N GLN A 123 2.78 -9.35 -3.82
CA GLN A 123 2.30 -9.81 -2.52
C GLN A 123 2.44 -8.69 -1.50
N PRO A 124 1.42 -8.44 -0.65
CA PRO A 124 1.51 -7.43 0.40
C PRO A 124 2.78 -7.59 1.24
N LEU A 125 3.52 -6.50 1.39
CA LEU A 125 4.76 -6.42 2.16
C LEU A 125 4.51 -5.61 3.43
N PRO A 126 4.50 -6.26 4.61
CA PRO A 126 4.30 -5.56 5.88
C PRO A 126 5.37 -4.48 6.12
N PRO A 127 5.08 -3.43 6.92
CA PRO A 127 6.07 -2.44 7.32
C PRO A 127 7.29 -3.09 7.99
N THR A 128 7.11 -4.19 8.72
CA THR A 128 8.18 -4.90 9.42
C THR A 128 9.00 -5.85 8.54
N THR A 129 8.84 -5.79 7.22
CA THR A 129 9.56 -6.65 6.27
C THR A 129 10.16 -5.81 5.15
N CYS A 130 11.38 -6.15 4.74
CA CYS A 130 12.06 -5.58 3.58
C CYS A 130 12.59 -6.71 2.69
N VAL A 131 12.92 -6.35 1.45
CA VAL A 131 13.61 -7.27 0.54
C VAL A 131 15.12 -7.07 0.72
N VAL A 132 15.85 -8.14 1.06
CA VAL A 132 17.32 -8.16 1.16
C VAL A 132 17.81 -9.38 0.38
N ASP A 133 18.74 -9.19 -0.54
CA ASP A 133 19.28 -10.25 -1.40
C ASP A 133 18.21 -11.14 -2.06
N LYS A 134 17.11 -10.51 -2.51
CA LYS A 134 15.92 -11.14 -3.11
C LYS A 134 15.12 -12.06 -2.16
N ALA A 135 15.43 -12.05 -0.88
CA ALA A 135 14.67 -12.72 0.18
C ALA A 135 13.93 -11.70 1.05
N LEU A 136 12.84 -12.13 1.69
CA LEU A 136 12.14 -11.33 2.68
C LEU A 136 12.88 -11.41 4.01
N SER A 137 13.23 -10.26 4.58
CA SER A 137 13.90 -10.15 5.87
C SER A 137 13.11 -9.23 6.80
N HIS A 138 13.20 -9.49 8.11
CA HIS A 138 12.59 -8.61 9.10
C HIS A 138 13.37 -7.30 9.18
N CYS A 139 12.65 -6.18 9.18
CA CYS A 139 13.22 -4.86 9.41
C CYS A 139 12.36 -4.12 10.43
N VAL A 140 13.02 -3.39 11.33
CA VAL A 140 12.33 -2.56 12.29
C VAL A 140 12.00 -1.22 11.67
N HIS A 141 10.73 -0.81 11.76
CA HIS A 141 10.31 0.54 11.46
C HIS A 141 9.66 1.18 12.67
N LEU A 142 9.97 2.46 12.87
CA LEU A 142 9.48 3.24 13.99
C LEU A 142 8.20 3.98 13.59
N VAL A 143 7.29 4.15 14.55
CA VAL A 143 6.12 5.03 14.35
C VAL A 143 6.62 6.44 14.04
N PRO A 144 6.05 7.13 13.03
CA PRO A 144 6.35 8.53 12.78
C PRO A 144 5.74 9.41 13.88
N VAL A 145 6.51 9.63 14.95
CA VAL A 145 6.19 10.57 16.03
C VAL A 145 7.25 11.67 16.07
N GLU A 146 6.86 12.86 16.53
CA GLU A 146 7.82 13.93 16.80
C GLU A 146 8.78 13.49 17.91
N MET A 147 10.06 13.38 17.59
CA MET A 147 11.11 13.04 18.54
C MET A 147 11.78 14.33 19.03
N PRO A 148 12.12 14.43 20.33
CA PRO A 148 12.85 15.58 20.84
C PRO A 148 14.28 15.60 20.27
N ASP A 149 14.75 16.78 19.86
CA ASP A 149 16.12 16.97 19.37
C ASP A 149 17.17 16.68 20.46
N LYS A 150 16.80 16.84 21.73
CA LYS A 150 17.65 16.60 22.89
C LYS A 150 16.83 16.06 24.05
N ILE A 151 17.36 15.02 24.70
CA ILE A 151 16.82 14.48 25.96
C ILE A 151 17.71 14.81 27.17
N CYS A 152 18.91 15.35 26.93
CA CYS A 152 19.87 15.77 27.94
C CYS A 152 20.90 16.76 27.36
N GLY A 153 21.84 17.25 28.19
CA GLY A 153 22.91 18.17 27.78
C GLY A 153 24.16 17.52 27.18
N CYS A 154 24.17 16.21 26.90
CA CYS A 154 25.31 15.52 26.29
C CYS A 154 25.45 15.87 24.79
N PRO A 155 26.61 15.60 24.17
CA PRO A 155 26.80 15.75 22.73
C PRO A 155 25.76 14.92 21.93
N PRO A 156 25.24 15.42 20.79
CA PRO A 156 24.24 14.71 19.98
C PRO A 156 24.69 13.32 19.53
N GLU A 157 25.99 13.08 19.37
CA GLU A 157 26.55 11.79 19.00
C GLU A 157 26.34 10.70 20.07
N SER A 158 26.02 11.10 21.31
CA SER A 158 25.68 10.18 22.41
C SER A 158 24.23 9.71 22.36
N LEU A 159 23.39 10.32 21.52
CA LEU A 159 21.98 9.96 21.38
C LEU A 159 21.83 8.74 20.47
N ARG A 160 21.01 7.77 20.90
CA ARG A 160 20.59 6.63 20.09
C ARG A 160 19.08 6.61 20.01
N VAL A 161 18.58 6.19 18.86
CA VAL A 161 17.17 5.87 18.65
C VAL A 161 17.06 4.35 18.55
N ASN A 162 16.36 3.75 19.50
CA ASN A 162 16.16 2.32 19.60
C ASN A 162 14.72 1.94 19.25
N SER A 163 14.54 0.68 18.91
CA SER A 163 13.23 0.07 18.82
C SER A 163 12.68 -0.20 20.20
N GLY A 164 11.63 0.52 20.57
CA GLY A 164 10.88 0.24 21.79
C GLY A 164 9.79 -0.79 21.60
N LYS A 165 8.75 -0.65 22.44
CA LYS A 165 7.56 -1.51 22.41
C LYS A 165 6.88 -1.55 21.03
N ALA A 166 6.56 -2.75 20.58
CA ALA A 166 5.74 -2.98 19.39
C ALA A 166 4.31 -2.45 19.60
N VAL A 167 3.79 -1.75 18.60
CA VAL A 167 2.46 -1.14 18.57
C VAL A 167 1.80 -1.35 17.21
N ALA A 168 0.48 -1.25 17.20
CA ALA A 168 -0.32 -1.30 15.98
C ALA A 168 -0.87 0.09 15.68
N VAL A 169 -0.51 0.67 14.53
CA VAL A 169 -1.10 1.89 14.01
C VAL A 169 -2.24 1.51 13.08
N VAL A 170 -3.47 1.91 13.42
CA VAL A 170 -4.66 1.64 12.59
C VAL A 170 -4.99 2.90 11.81
N THR A 171 -4.90 2.82 10.49
CA THR A 171 -5.22 3.90 9.54
C THR A 171 -6.44 3.52 8.70
N MET A 172 -6.89 4.42 7.83
CA MET A 172 -7.91 4.10 6.82
C MET A 172 -7.49 2.98 5.85
N ASN A 173 -6.18 2.71 5.74
CA ASN A 173 -5.62 1.69 4.87
C ASN A 173 -5.44 0.34 5.58
N GLY A 174 -5.66 0.28 6.90
CA GLY A 174 -5.57 -0.93 7.69
C GLY A 174 -4.61 -0.82 8.87
N ARG A 175 -4.19 -1.98 9.37
CA ARG A 175 -3.33 -2.10 10.55
C ARG A 175 -1.86 -2.25 10.12
N HIS A 176 -1.01 -1.44 10.73
CA HIS A 176 0.44 -1.46 10.55
C HIS A 176 1.11 -1.78 11.88
N ASP A 177 1.77 -2.93 11.98
CA ASP A 177 2.57 -3.27 13.17
C ASP A 177 3.96 -2.63 13.01
N VAL A 178 4.36 -1.82 13.99
CA VAL A 178 5.58 -1.01 14.02
C VAL A 178 6.08 -0.86 15.46
N SER A 179 7.23 -0.24 15.68
CA SER A 179 7.79 -0.03 17.03
C SER A 179 7.71 1.44 17.46
N LYS A 180 7.47 1.71 18.75
CA LYS A 180 7.67 3.05 19.29
C LYS A 180 9.17 3.40 19.29
N PRO A 181 9.56 4.64 18.97
CA PRO A 181 10.94 5.06 19.20
C PRO A 181 11.22 5.19 20.69
N GLU A 182 12.38 4.70 21.12
CA GLU A 182 12.94 4.93 22.45
C GLU A 182 14.29 5.62 22.29
N LEU A 183 14.45 6.79 22.92
CA LEU A 183 15.71 7.52 22.87
C LEU A 183 16.50 7.27 24.13
N SER A 184 17.78 6.95 23.96
CA SER A 184 18.72 6.74 25.08
C SER A 184 20.02 7.51 24.85
N CYS A 185 20.54 8.15 25.89
CA CYS A 185 21.87 8.74 25.88
C CYS A 185 22.89 7.74 26.43
N GLU A 186 23.86 7.34 25.61
CA GLU A 186 24.91 6.39 26.03
C GLU A 186 25.82 6.98 27.12
N ALA A 187 25.97 8.30 27.19
CA ALA A 187 26.88 8.98 28.12
C ALA A 187 26.29 9.15 29.54
N CYS A 188 25.02 9.57 29.64
CA CYS A 188 24.39 9.87 30.93
C CYS A 188 23.18 8.99 31.26
N GLN A 189 22.85 8.02 30.41
CA GLN A 189 21.74 7.08 30.60
C GLN A 189 20.35 7.73 30.70
N ALA A 190 20.22 9.00 30.28
CA ALA A 190 18.92 9.64 30.13
C ALA A 190 18.09 8.91 29.06
N THR A 191 16.80 8.71 29.35
CA THR A 191 15.87 8.01 28.45
C THR A 191 14.63 8.85 28.19
N TRP A 192 14.08 8.73 26.98
CA TRP A 192 12.77 9.27 26.63
C TRP A 192 11.94 8.20 25.92
N MET A 193 10.66 8.13 26.28
CA MET A 193 9.69 7.16 25.77
C MET A 193 8.38 7.88 25.45
N THR A 194 7.67 7.42 24.41
CA THR A 194 6.34 7.88 23.99
C THR A 194 5.23 6.95 24.41
#